data_AF-A0A9D9MC17-F1
#
_entry.id   AF-A0A9D9MC17-F1
#
_cell.length_a   1.000
_cell.length_b   1.000
_cell.length_c   1.000
_cell.angle_alpha   90.00
_cell.angle_beta   90.00
_cell.angle_gamma   90.00
#
_symmetry.space_group_name_H-M   'P 1'
#
loop_
_entity.id
_entity.type
_entity.pdbx_description
1 polymer ?
#
loop_
_entity_poly.entity_id
_entity_poly.type
_entity_poly.pdbx_seq_one_letter_code
_entity_poly.pdbx_strand_id
1 'polypeptide(L)'
;NPNSGSIMSLVSNAWGVFGASFGPAILLSLFWKRLTFSGAVAGITAGAIVDIYWMLNLGSTGVYELFPGFVAGLILAVVVSVFSKEPEKEVLDLFDRALNSKK
;
A
#
# COMPACT_ATOMS: atom_id res chain seq x y z
N ASN A 1 -11.39 -27.60 -17.44
CA ASN A 1 -12.54 -26.84 -16.91
C ASN A 1 -12.52 -25.45 -17.52
N PRO A 2 -13.47 -25.05 -18.39
CA PRO A 2 -13.35 -23.82 -19.18
C PRO A 2 -13.43 -22.53 -18.35
N ASN A 3 -13.85 -22.61 -17.08
CA ASN A 3 -14.10 -21.46 -16.22
C ASN A 3 -12.93 -21.08 -15.30
N SER A 4 -11.85 -21.86 -15.27
CA SER A 4 -10.72 -21.60 -14.36
C SER A 4 -9.94 -20.33 -14.73
N GLY A 5 -9.87 -19.98 -16.02
CA GLY A 5 -9.17 -18.76 -16.47
C GLY A 5 -9.86 -17.47 -16.03
N SER A 6 -11.20 -17.46 -16.01
CA SER A 6 -11.98 -16.31 -15.53
C SER A 6 -11.84 -16.11 -14.02
N ILE A 7 -11.90 -17.19 -13.23
CA ILE A 7 -11.73 -17.11 -11.77
C ILE A 7 -10.29 -16.67 -11.43
N MET A 8 -9.28 -17.25 -12.08
CA MET A 8 -7.88 -16.90 -11.82
C MET A 8 -7.60 -15.43 -12.15
N SER A 9 -8.15 -14.92 -13.26
CA SER A 9 -7.99 -13.50 -13.63
C SER A 9 -8.68 -12.56 -12.64
N LEU A 10 -9.88 -12.92 -12.18
CA LEU A 10 -10.64 -12.13 -11.20
C LEU A 10 -9.92 -12.08 -9.84
N VAL A 11 -9.39 -13.21 -9.39
CA VAL A 11 -8.59 -13.30 -8.17
C VAL A 11 -7.28 -12.53 -8.31
N SER A 12 -6.58 -12.67 -9.45
CA SER A 12 -5.34 -11.94 -9.72
C SER A 12 -5.51 -10.43 -9.64
N ASN A 13 -6.58 -9.88 -10.24
CA ASN A 13 -6.86 -8.44 -10.19
C ASN A 13 -7.18 -7.99 -8.75
N ALA A 14 -7.93 -8.78 -7.97
CA ALA A 14 -8.22 -8.47 -6.58
C ALA A 14 -6.95 -8.44 -5.71
N TRP A 15 -6.02 -9.36 -5.94
CA TRP A 15 -4.71 -9.35 -5.29
C TRP A 15 -3.81 -8.20 -5.76
N GLY A 16 -3.95 -7.74 -7.01
CA GLY A 16 -3.33 -6.53 -7.54
C GLY A 16 -3.71 -5.29 -6.72
N VAL A 17 -5.02 -5.00 -6.64
CA VAL A 17 -5.55 -3.88 -5.84
C VAL A 17 -5.07 -3.97 -4.38
N PHE A 18 -5.10 -5.16 -3.79
CA PHE A 18 -4.66 -5.37 -2.41
C PHE A 18 -3.16 -5.05 -2.24
N GLY A 19 -2.32 -5.54 -3.16
CA GLY A 19 -0.88 -5.25 -3.15
C GLY A 19 -0.59 -3.76 -3.35
N ALA A 20 -1.32 -3.08 -4.23
CA ALA A 20 -1.14 -1.65 -4.52
C ALA A 20 -1.53 -0.78 -3.32
N SER A 21 -2.58 -1.18 -2.61
CA SER A 21 -3.12 -0.44 -1.47
C SER A 21 -2.33 -0.70 -0.18
N PHE A 22 -2.16 -1.97 0.19
CA PHE A 22 -1.56 -2.34 1.47
C PHE A 22 -0.04 -2.49 1.42
N GLY A 23 0.53 -2.82 0.26
CA GLY A 23 1.98 -3.01 0.09
C GLY A 23 2.80 -1.82 0.58
N PRO A 24 2.49 -0.57 0.17
CA PRO A 24 3.23 0.60 0.61
C PRO A 24 3.13 0.84 2.13
N ALA A 25 1.94 0.68 2.69
CA ALA A 25 1.72 0.88 4.13
C ALA A 25 2.44 -0.18 4.97
N ILE A 26 2.44 -1.45 4.54
CA ILE A 26 3.18 -2.54 5.20
C ILE A 26 4.70 -2.29 5.12
N LEU A 27 5.21 -1.87 3.98
CA LEU A 27 6.64 -1.57 3.86
C LEU A 27 7.07 -0.41 4.74
N LEU A 28 6.28 0.67 4.76
CA LEU A 28 6.57 1.81 5.63
C LEU A 28 6.46 1.44 7.11
N SER A 29 5.52 0.58 7.51
CA SER A 29 5.39 0.18 8.91
C SER A 29 6.56 -0.66 9.42
N LEU A 30 7.29 -1.33 8.51
CA LEU A 30 8.48 -2.13 8.85
C LEU A 30 9.77 -1.31 8.83
N PHE A 31 9.92 -0.39 7.88
CA PHE A 31 11.17 0.31 7.64
C PHE A 31 11.16 1.78 8.06
N TRP A 32 10.01 2.34 8.44
CA TRP A 32 9.88 3.76 8.71
C TRP A 32 8.99 4.09 9.93
N LYS A 33 9.65 4.42 11.03
CA LYS A 33 8.99 4.74 12.32
C LYS A 33 8.08 5.97 12.32
N ARG A 34 8.18 6.87 11.33
CA ARG A 34 7.33 8.07 11.23
C ARG A 34 6.01 7.82 10.51
N LEU A 35 5.70 6.58 10.10
CA LEU A 35 4.40 6.27 9.54
C LEU A 35 3.30 6.56 10.57
N THR A 36 2.36 7.41 10.19
CA THR A 36 1.21 7.82 10.99
C THR A 36 -0.05 7.08 10.53
N PHE A 37 -1.05 6.93 11.39
CA PHE A 37 -2.34 6.38 10.99
C PHE A 37 -2.97 7.12 9.79
N SER A 38 -2.99 8.46 9.82
CA SER A 38 -3.55 9.27 8.72
C SER A 38 -2.81 9.05 7.40
N GLY A 39 -1.48 8.99 7.43
CA GLY A 39 -0.67 8.66 6.26
C GLY A 39 -0.91 7.23 5.74
N ALA A 40 -1.00 6.24 6.63
CA ALA A 40 -1.32 4.86 6.24
C ALA A 40 -2.69 4.79 5.54
N VAL A 41 -3.72 5.43 6.10
CA VAL A 41 -5.06 5.49 5.48
C VAL A 41 -5.01 6.20 4.13
N ALA A 42 -4.33 7.35 4.05
CA ALA A 42 -4.19 8.10 2.79
C ALA A 42 -3.49 7.27 1.71
N GLY A 43 -2.41 6.55 2.07
CA GLY A 43 -1.68 5.69 1.15
C GLY A 43 -2.49 4.49 0.66
N ILE A 44 -3.21 3.81 1.55
CA ILE A 44 -4.09 2.68 1.20
C ILE A 44 -5.19 3.15 0.26
N THR A 45 -5.83 4.27 0.57
CA THR A 45 -6.93 4.80 -0.24
C THR A 45 -6.42 5.24 -1.62
N ALA A 46 -5.26 5.90 -1.68
CA ALA A 46 -4.66 6.32 -2.93
C ALA A 46 -4.21 5.14 -3.80
N GLY A 47 -3.59 4.12 -3.20
CA GLY A 47 -3.18 2.91 -3.91
C GLY A 47 -4.37 2.19 -4.55
N ALA A 48 -5.47 2.04 -3.80
CA ALA A 48 -6.71 1.43 -4.31
C ALA A 48 -7.31 2.23 -5.47
N ILE A 49 -7.41 3.55 -5.33
CA ILE A 49 -8.00 4.42 -6.35
C ILE A 49 -7.15 4.40 -7.62
N VAL A 50 -5.83 4.52 -7.50
CA VAL A 50 -4.93 4.56 -8.65
C VAL A 50 -4.90 3.22 -9.37
N ASP A 51 -4.89 2.10 -8.65
CA ASP A 51 -4.95 0.76 -9.23
C ASP A 51 -6.24 0.56 -10.05
N ILE A 52 -7.41 0.84 -9.45
CA ILE A 52 -8.69 0.72 -10.14
C ILE A 52 -8.77 1.66 -11.33
N TYR A 53 -8.32 2.91 -11.17
CA TYR A 53 -8.31 3.89 -12.26
C TYR A 53 -7.43 3.44 -13.42
N TRP A 54 -6.26 2.85 -13.11
CA TRP A 54 -5.33 2.31 -14.09
C TRP A 54 -5.91 1.10 -14.82
N MET A 55 -6.51 0.17 -14.09
CA MET A 55 -7.16 -1.02 -14.65
C MET A 55 -8.27 -0.64 -15.65
N LEU A 56 -9.04 0.42 -15.37
CA LEU A 56 -10.16 0.84 -16.22
C LEU A 56 -9.75 1.64 -17.46
N ASN A 57 -8.72 2.50 -17.35
CA ASN A 57 -8.38 3.47 -18.40
C ASN A 57 -7.08 3.14 -19.16
N LEU A 58 -6.13 2.46 -18.51
CA LEU A 58 -4.77 2.24 -19.03
C LEU A 58 -4.39 0.77 -19.17
N GLY A 59 -5.33 -0.17 -19.01
CA GLY A 59 -5.07 -1.61 -19.14
C GLY A 59 -4.47 -2.03 -20.51
N SER A 60 -4.64 -1.21 -21.56
CA SER A 60 -4.05 -1.45 -22.89
C SER A 60 -2.56 -1.11 -23.00
N THR A 61 -1.99 -0.42 -22.01
CA THR A 61 -0.57 -0.01 -22.00
C THR A 61 0.39 -1.16 -21.69
N GLY A 62 -0.12 -2.29 -21.18
CA GLY A 62 0.71 -3.43 -20.75
C GLY A 62 1.48 -3.20 -19.45
N VAL A 63 1.33 -2.02 -18.83
CA VAL A 63 1.90 -1.72 -17.51
C VAL A 63 0.99 -2.32 -16.45
N TYR A 64 1.58 -3.17 -15.60
CA TYR A 64 0.86 -3.80 -14.50
C TYR A 64 0.34 -2.76 -13.51
N GLU A 65 -0.98 -2.74 -13.31
CA GLU A 65 -1.74 -1.77 -12.53
C GLU A 65 -1.26 -1.62 -11.07
N LEU A 66 -0.70 -2.71 -10.53
CA LEU A 66 -0.11 -2.75 -9.19
C LEU A 66 0.98 -1.69 -9.01
N PHE A 67 1.86 -1.52 -10.00
CA PHE A 67 3.05 -0.68 -9.88
C PHE A 67 2.72 0.81 -9.69
N PRO A 68 1.92 1.47 -10.55
CA PRO A 68 1.55 2.86 -10.34
C PRO A 68 0.71 3.06 -9.09
N GLY A 69 -0.20 2.12 -8.76
CA GLY A 69 -0.98 2.17 -7.51
C GLY A 69 -0.09 2.13 -6.28
N PHE A 70 0.87 1.21 -6.25
CA PHE A 70 1.86 1.09 -5.19
C PHE A 70 2.69 2.37 -5.01
N VAL A 71 3.23 2.92 -6.10
CA VAL A 71 4.06 4.13 -6.04
C VAL A 71 3.26 5.34 -5.56
N ALA A 72 2.04 5.51 -6.06
CA ALA A 72 1.16 6.60 -5.62
C ALA A 72 0.80 6.48 -4.13
N GLY A 73 0.43 5.27 -3.68
CA GLY A 73 0.14 4.98 -2.28
C GLY A 73 1.34 5.24 -1.37
N LEU A 74 2.55 4.87 -1.80
CA LEU A 74 3.79 5.12 -1.06
C LEU A 74 4.06 6.62 -0.89
N ILE A 75 3.96 7.38 -1.99
CA ILE A 75 4.20 8.83 -1.96
C ILE A 75 3.19 9.50 -1.04
N LEU A 76 1.90 9.18 -1.17
CA LEU A 76 0.87 9.81 -0.35
C LEU A 76 0.97 9.42 1.11
N ALA A 77 1.33 8.17 1.42
CA ALA A 77 1.60 7.75 2.80
C ALA A 77 2.74 8.56 3.41
N VAL A 78 3.86 8.70 2.69
CA VAL A 78 5.02 9.46 3.18
C VAL A 78 4.68 10.94 3.35
N VAL A 79 4.09 11.56 2.33
CA VAL A 79 3.74 12.99 2.34
C VAL A 79 2.79 13.27 3.50
N VAL A 80 1.67 12.57 3.59
CA VAL A 80 0.67 12.81 4.64
C VAL A 80 1.26 12.53 6.02
N SER A 81 2.07 11.48 6.19
CA SER A 81 2.75 11.21 7.46
C SER A 81 3.69 12.34 7.89
N VAL A 82 4.46 12.92 6.97
CA VAL A 82 5.36 14.04 7.28
C VAL A 82 4.60 15.30 7.68
N PHE A 83 3.47 15.59 7.02
CA PHE A 83 2.64 16.77 7.29
C PHE A 83 1.68 16.60 8.48
N SER A 84 1.38 15.36 8.87
CA SER A 84 0.54 15.06 10.01
C SER A 84 1.32 15.09 11.33
N LYS A 85 0.58 15.02 12.46
CA LYS A 85 1.20 14.95 13.79
C LYS A 85 2.06 13.70 13.91
N GLU A 86 3.17 13.83 14.64
CA GLU A 86 4.05 12.69 14.88
C GLU A 86 3.30 11.52 15.54
N PRO A 87 3.69 10.27 15.24
CA PRO A 87 3.15 9.11 15.92
C PRO A 87 3.30 9.21 17.43
N GLU A 88 2.35 8.64 18.17
CA GLU A 88 2.39 8.62 19.63
C GLU A 88 3.65 7.90 20.13
N LYS A 89 4.14 8.30 21.30
CA LYS A 89 5.36 7.72 21.89
C LYS A 89 5.25 6.20 22.06
N GLU A 90 4.06 5.68 22.35
CA GLU A 90 3.79 4.25 22.45
C GLU A 90 4.03 3.52 21.12
N VAL A 91 3.64 4.12 19.99
CA VAL A 91 3.85 3.55 18.64
C VAL A 91 5.34 3.52 18.31
N LEU A 92 6.07 4.57 18.67
CA LEU A 92 7.53 4.63 18.48
C LEU A 92 8.25 3.59 19.35
N ASP A 93 7.86 3.45 20.61
CA ASP A 93 8.44 2.46 21.53
C ASP A 93 8.14 1.03 21.06
N LEU A 94 6.93 0.77 20.56
CA LEU A 94 6.57 -0.51 19.96
C LEU A 94 7.45 -0.84 18.75
N PHE A 95 7.67 0.13 17.86
CA PHE A 95 8.54 -0.02 16.71
C PHE A 95 9.99 -0.34 17.13
N ASP A 96 10.54 0.41 18.10
CA ASP A 96 11.89 0.20 18.62
C ASP A 96 12.02 -1.16 19.34
N ARG A 97 11.01 -1.57 20.11
CA ARG A 97 10.97 -2.90 20.75
C ARG A 97 10.92 -4.03 19.73
N ALA A 98 10.11 -3.89 18.68
CA ALA A 98 10.00 -4.90 17.62
C ALA A 98 11.34 -5.10 16.89
N LEU A 99 12.10 -4.03 16.65
CA LEU A 99 13.44 -4.10 16.05
C LEU A 99 14.49 -4.71 16.99
N ASN A 100 14.39 -4.44 18.30
CA ASN A 100 15.34 -4.93 19.30
C ASN A 100 15.04 -6.35 19.81
N SER A 101 13.84 -6.88 19.59
CA SER A 101 13.41 -8.22 20.01
C SER A 101 14.23 -9.39 19.43
N LYS A 102 15.12 -9.15 18.46
CA LYS A 102 15.99 -10.17 17.85
C LYS A 102 17.44 -10.17 18.36
N LYS A 103 17.76 -9.42 19.41
CA LYS A 103 19.09 -9.46 20.07
C LYS A 103 19.06 -10.25 21.36
#